data_AF-B7JXE2-F1
#
_entry.id   AF-B7JXE2-F1
#
_cell.length_a   1.000
_cell.length_b   1.000
_cell.length_c   1.000
_cell.angle_alpha   90.00
_cell.angle_beta   90.00
_cell.angle_gamma   90.00
#
_symmetry.space_group_name_H-M   'P 1'
#
loop_
_entity.id
_entity.type
_entity.pdbx_description
1 polymer ?
#
loop_
_entity_poly.entity_id
_entity_poly.type
_entity_poly.pdbx_seq_one_letter_code
_entity_poly.pdbx_strand_id
1 'polypeptide(L)'
;MDYKTKSKNHQDLELIESIKDLLETATQAAGQPIGVEAVTALINQMYQTKPVTIGDILDEVRNVGVPLTPGLVKKIQETHPEIVQDAVAIYQKSYGNQSVRNPSGLFWTILNNQ
;
A
#
# COMPACT_ATOMS: atom_id res chain seq x y z
N MET A 1 -6.98 21.31 -10.99
CA MET A 1 -6.64 20.37 -9.91
C MET A 1 -7.16 19.02 -10.35
N ASP A 2 -6.27 18.03 -10.54
CA ASP A 2 -6.51 16.57 -10.44
C ASP A 2 -5.29 15.83 -11.01
N TYR A 3 -4.23 15.70 -10.21
CA TYR A 3 -3.01 14.97 -10.59
C TYR A 3 -2.95 13.55 -10.02
N LYS A 4 -3.87 13.17 -9.11
CA LYS A 4 -3.90 11.82 -8.49
C LYS A 4 -4.52 10.76 -9.41
N THR A 5 -5.46 11.12 -10.28
CA THR A 5 -6.17 10.17 -11.16
C THR A 5 -5.35 9.71 -12.37
N LYS A 6 -4.36 10.49 -12.81
CA LYS A 6 -3.48 10.12 -13.95
C LYS A 6 -2.41 9.10 -13.56
N SER A 7 -1.93 9.13 -12.32
CA SER A 7 -0.82 8.26 -11.88
C SER A 7 -1.27 6.83 -11.60
N LYS A 8 -2.45 6.64 -10.97
CA LYS A 8 -2.99 5.32 -10.63
C LYS A 8 -3.30 4.50 -11.91
N ASN A 9 -3.95 5.14 -12.89
CA ASN A 9 -4.22 4.54 -14.19
C ASN A 9 -2.96 4.13 -14.97
N HIS A 10 -1.85 4.86 -14.84
CA HIS A 10 -0.61 4.52 -15.54
C HIS A 10 0.08 3.31 -14.92
N GLN A 11 0.10 3.23 -13.58
CA GLN A 11 0.66 2.07 -12.86
C GLN A 11 -0.19 0.81 -13.06
N ASP A 12 -1.52 0.95 -13.09
CA ASP A 12 -2.42 -0.17 -13.37
C ASP A 12 -2.23 -0.70 -14.79
N LEU A 13 -1.98 0.17 -15.77
CA LEU A 13 -1.67 -0.20 -17.16
C LEU A 13 -0.33 -0.95 -17.27
N GLU A 14 0.73 -0.46 -16.61
CA GLU A 14 2.04 -1.11 -16.59
C GLU A 14 2.00 -2.50 -15.92
N LEU A 15 1.20 -2.64 -14.86
CA LEU A 15 0.98 -3.92 -14.19
C LEU A 15 0.25 -4.91 -15.11
N ILE A 16 -0.80 -4.47 -15.79
CA ILE A 16 -1.57 -5.30 -16.75
C ILE A 16 -0.68 -5.76 -17.90
N GLU A 17 0.17 -4.89 -18.43
CA GLU A 17 1.11 -5.22 -19.50
C GLU A 17 2.15 -6.23 -19.04
N SER A 18 2.71 -6.05 -17.84
CA SER A 18 3.65 -7.00 -17.22
C SER A 18 3.03 -8.38 -16.97
N ILE A 19 1.77 -8.44 -16.53
CA ILE A 19 1.04 -9.69 -16.32
C ILE A 19 0.81 -10.41 -17.65
N LYS A 20 0.48 -9.67 -18.71
CA LYS A 20 0.29 -10.23 -20.05
C LYS A 20 1.58 -10.86 -20.59
N ASP A 21 2.71 -10.15 -20.49
CA ASP A 21 4.01 -10.65 -20.96
C ASP A 21 4.46 -11.90 -20.20
N LEU A 22 4.20 -11.94 -18.89
CA LEU A 22 4.47 -13.11 -18.06
C LEU A 22 3.65 -14.34 -18.49
N LEU A 23 2.35 -14.16 -18.73
CA LEU A 23 1.47 -15.23 -19.20
C LEU A 23 1.84 -15.73 -20.59
N GLU A 24 2.26 -14.84 -21.48
CA GLU A 24 2.72 -15.20 -22.81
C GLU A 24 4.02 -16.02 -22.74
N THR A 25 5.00 -15.56 -21.95
CA THR A 25 6.26 -16.28 -21.71
C THR A 25 6.01 -17.66 -21.10
N ALA A 26 5.12 -17.75 -20.11
CA ALA A 26 4.80 -19.00 -19.45
C ALA A 26 4.03 -19.96 -20.38
N THR A 27 3.18 -19.44 -21.27
CA THR A 27 2.52 -20.23 -22.32
C THR A 27 3.52 -20.78 -23.33
N GLN A 28 4.49 -19.96 -23.76
CA GLN A 28 5.57 -20.38 -24.64
C GLN A 28 6.45 -21.45 -24.00
N ALA A 29 6.80 -21.30 -22.72
CA ALA A 29 7.61 -22.26 -21.98
C ALA A 29 6.87 -23.59 -21.70
N ALA A 30 5.56 -23.53 -21.44
CA ALA A 30 4.74 -24.71 -21.19
C ALA A 30 4.40 -25.49 -22.48
N GLY A 31 4.56 -24.86 -23.66
CA GLY A 31 4.23 -25.46 -24.96
C GLY A 31 2.72 -25.66 -25.18
N GLN A 32 1.89 -25.18 -24.27
CA GLN A 32 0.43 -25.25 -24.33
C GLN A 32 -0.20 -24.04 -23.61
N PRO A 33 -1.41 -23.62 -24.00
CA PRO A 33 -2.11 -22.53 -23.33
C PRO A 33 -2.28 -22.81 -21.83
N ILE A 34 -1.97 -21.82 -21.00
CA ILE A 34 -2.26 -21.88 -19.57
C ILE A 34 -3.78 -21.87 -19.40
N GLY A 35 -4.32 -22.91 -18.77
CA GLY A 35 -5.75 -23.03 -18.53
C GLY A 35 -6.30 -21.88 -17.68
N VAL A 36 -7.54 -21.47 -17.95
CA VAL A 36 -8.23 -20.36 -17.26
C VAL A 36 -8.26 -20.55 -15.74
N GLU A 37 -8.29 -21.79 -15.26
CA GLU A 37 -8.26 -22.13 -13.84
C GLU A 37 -6.96 -21.70 -13.15
N ALA A 38 -5.81 -21.89 -13.81
CA ALA A 38 -4.50 -21.48 -13.27
C ALA A 38 -4.37 -19.96 -13.26
N VAL A 39 -4.87 -19.29 -14.31
CA VAL A 39 -4.93 -17.81 -14.36
C VAL A 39 -5.86 -17.26 -13.27
N THR A 40 -7.02 -17.88 -13.08
CA THR A 40 -7.98 -17.50 -12.02
C THR A 40 -7.40 -17.71 -10.63
N ALA A 41 -6.64 -18.79 -10.40
CA ALA A 41 -5.96 -19.04 -9.14
C ALA A 41 -4.88 -17.98 -8.84
N LEU A 42 -4.09 -17.60 -9.86
CA LEU A 42 -3.10 -16.53 -9.76
C LEU A 42 -3.76 -15.18 -9.46
N ILE A 43 -4.80 -14.82 -10.19
CA ILE A 43 -5.62 -13.62 -9.94
C ILE A 43 -6.12 -13.63 -8.50
N ASN A 44 -6.74 -14.72 -8.05
CA ASN A 44 -7.23 -14.82 -6.68
C ASN A 44 -6.10 -14.75 -5.64
N GLN A 45 -4.89 -15.24 -5.93
CA GLN A 45 -3.73 -15.05 -5.05
C GLN A 45 -3.25 -13.60 -5.02
N MET A 46 -3.27 -12.89 -6.15
CA MET A 46 -2.92 -11.46 -6.21
C MET A 46 -3.96 -10.58 -5.51
N TYR A 47 -5.25 -10.94 -5.61
CA TYR A 47 -6.36 -10.24 -4.95
C TYR A 47 -6.67 -10.76 -3.54
N GLN A 48 -6.00 -11.82 -3.07
CA GLN A 48 -5.94 -12.18 -1.66
C GLN A 48 -5.03 -11.20 -0.91
N THR A 49 -5.33 -9.91 -1.02
CA THR A 49 -4.93 -8.95 -0.01
C THR A 49 -5.67 -9.36 1.26
N LYS A 50 -4.94 -9.90 2.25
CA LYS A 50 -5.48 -9.99 3.62
C LYS A 50 -6.13 -8.65 3.93
N PRO A 51 -7.39 -8.62 4.42
CA PRO A 51 -7.99 -7.36 4.82
C PRO A 51 -7.06 -6.72 5.84
N VAL A 52 -6.52 -5.54 5.50
CA VAL A 52 -5.65 -4.78 6.39
C VAL A 52 -6.48 -4.45 7.62
N THR A 53 -6.13 -5.04 8.75
CA THR A 53 -6.83 -4.76 10.00
C THR A 53 -6.31 -3.45 10.58
N ILE A 54 -7.13 -2.79 11.41
CA ILE A 54 -6.65 -1.63 12.18
C ILE A 54 -5.41 -2.00 13.02
N GLY A 55 -5.32 -3.24 13.50
CA GLY A 55 -4.14 -3.73 14.24
C GLY A 55 -2.87 -3.65 13.39
N ASP A 56 -2.94 -4.12 12.14
CA ASP A 56 -1.80 -4.08 11.21
C ASP A 56 -1.35 -2.64 10.94
N ILE A 57 -2.29 -1.71 10.76
CA ILE A 57 -1.99 -0.29 10.53
C ILE A 57 -1.31 0.33 11.75
N LEU A 58 -1.81 0.04 12.95
CA LEU A 58 -1.22 0.56 14.19
C LEU A 58 0.20 0.02 14.40
N ASP A 59 0.42 -1.27 14.12
CA ASP A 59 1.75 -1.87 14.22
C ASP A 59 2.71 -1.29 13.18
N GLU A 60 2.26 -1.01 11.96
CA GLU A 60 3.04 -0.35 10.92
C GLU A 60 3.49 1.07 11.35
N VAL A 61 2.57 1.87 11.89
CA VAL A 61 2.87 3.21 12.42
C VAL A 61 3.88 3.12 13.58
N ARG A 62 3.74 2.11 14.46
CA ARG A 62 4.70 1.90 15.55
C ARG A 62 6.08 1.51 15.02
N ASN A 63 6.14 0.66 14.00
CA ASN A 63 7.39 0.15 13.41
C ASN A 63 8.22 1.25 12.74
N VAL A 64 7.59 2.31 12.23
CA VAL A 64 8.31 3.50 11.74
C VAL A 64 8.73 4.46 12.87
N GLY A 65 8.65 4.03 14.12
CA GLY A 65 9.14 4.77 15.27
C GLY A 65 8.20 5.87 15.77
N VAL A 66 6.91 5.81 15.40
CA VAL A 66 5.90 6.76 15.88
C VAL A 66 5.20 6.17 17.12
N PRO A 67 5.35 6.77 18.31
CA PRO A 67 4.59 6.36 19.47
C PRO A 67 3.09 6.58 19.28
N LEU A 68 2.29 5.57 19.57
CA LEU A 68 0.84 5.63 19.45
C LEU A 68 0.22 6.25 20.71
N THR A 69 -0.15 7.52 20.64
CA THR A 69 -0.93 8.18 21.70
C THR A 69 -2.43 7.86 21.54
N PRO A 70 -3.25 7.92 22.61
CA PRO A 70 -4.68 7.64 22.52
C PRO A 70 -5.41 8.47 21.46
N GLY A 71 -5.04 9.76 21.34
CA GLY A 71 -5.56 10.64 20.31
C GLY A 71 -5.21 10.12 18.91
N LEU A 72 -3.93 9.80 18.68
CA LEU A 72 -3.46 9.33 17.37
C LEU A 72 -4.12 8.00 16.98
N VAL A 73 -4.29 7.07 17.91
CA VAL A 73 -5.02 5.81 17.66
C VAL A 73 -6.43 6.08 17.19
N LYS A 74 -7.17 6.97 17.88
CA LYS A 74 -8.53 7.35 17.50
C LYS A 74 -8.55 7.96 16.09
N LYS A 75 -7.61 8.85 15.77
CA LYS A 75 -7.52 9.45 14.45
C LYS A 75 -7.23 8.41 13.36
N ILE A 76 -6.34 7.45 13.60
CA ILE A 76 -6.05 6.36 12.67
C ILE A 76 -7.30 5.50 12.44
N GLN A 77 -8.06 5.19 13.50
CA GLN A 77 -9.31 4.42 13.41
C GLN A 77 -10.40 5.14 12.60
N GLU A 78 -10.42 6.48 12.65
CA GLU A 78 -11.36 7.32 11.90
C GLU A 78 -10.88 7.63 10.47
N THR A 79 -9.65 7.25 10.12
CA THR A 79 -9.03 7.57 8.82
C THR A 79 -9.04 6.34 7.91
N HIS A 80 -9.26 6.54 6.61
CA HIS A 80 -9.23 5.46 5.63
C HIS A 80 -7.83 4.80 5.59
N PRO A 81 -7.71 3.45 5.58
CA PRO A 81 -6.42 2.76 5.63
C PRO A 81 -5.37 3.25 4.63
N GLU A 82 -5.77 3.48 3.38
CA GLU A 82 -4.88 3.99 2.32
C GLU A 82 -4.24 5.34 2.71
N ILE A 83 -4.98 6.22 3.37
CA ILE A 83 -4.49 7.54 3.80
C ILE A 83 -3.43 7.38 4.91
N VAL A 84 -3.63 6.41 5.80
CA VAL A 84 -2.65 6.12 6.86
C VAL A 84 -1.38 5.54 6.27
N GLN A 85 -1.48 4.64 5.29
CA GLN A 85 -0.33 4.07 4.57
C GLN A 85 0.46 5.15 3.82
N ASP A 86 -0.23 6.07 3.12
CA ASP A 86 0.41 7.23 2.48
C ASP A 86 1.16 8.08 3.52
N ALA A 87 0.56 8.32 4.69
CA ALA A 87 1.19 9.07 5.77
C ALA A 87 2.43 8.35 6.35
N VAL A 88 2.39 7.02 6.50
CA VAL A 88 3.54 6.19 6.89
C VAL A 88 4.67 6.33 5.88
N ALA A 89 4.37 6.19 4.58
CA ALA A 89 5.36 6.33 3.52
C ALA A 89 6.03 7.71 3.52
N ILE A 90 5.24 8.78 3.68
CA ILE A 90 5.76 10.16 3.78
C ILE A 90 6.64 10.31 5.01
N TYR A 91 6.19 9.81 6.17
CA TYR A 91 6.92 9.90 7.42
C TYR A 91 8.27 9.19 7.32
N GLN A 92 8.29 7.95 6.83
CA GLN A 92 9.50 7.15 6.68
C GLN A 92 10.47 7.77 5.68
N LYS A 93 9.98 8.23 4.52
CA LYS A 93 10.81 8.88 3.48
C LYS A 93 11.46 10.17 3.97
N SER A 94 10.73 10.97 4.74
CA SER A 94 11.17 12.32 5.11
C SER A 94 11.93 12.34 6.44
N TYR A 95 11.60 11.42 7.35
CA TYR A 95 12.03 11.47 8.75
C TYR A 95 12.55 10.14 9.30
N GLY A 96 12.51 9.04 8.55
CA GLY A 96 12.89 7.70 9.05
C GLY A 96 14.32 7.57 9.55
N ASN A 97 15.24 8.44 9.12
CA ASN A 97 16.63 8.48 9.56
C ASN A 97 16.95 9.65 10.50
N GLN A 98 15.94 10.41 10.94
CA GLN A 98 16.12 11.62 11.75
C GLN A 98 15.56 11.44 13.16
N SER A 99 16.26 12.01 14.14
CA SER A 99 15.75 12.08 15.51
C SER A 99 14.66 13.15 15.58
N VAL A 100 13.41 12.75 15.42
CA VAL A 100 12.25 13.66 15.52
C VAL A 100 11.90 13.89 16.99
N ARG A 101 11.85 15.16 17.42
CA ARG A 101 11.54 15.54 18.81
C ARG A 101 10.11 15.15 19.24
N ASN A 102 9.15 15.20 18.32
CA ASN A 102 7.76 14.79 18.55
C ASN A 102 7.22 13.97 17.36
N PRO A 103 7.56 12.67 17.28
CA PRO A 103 7.15 11.79 16.18
C PRO A 103 5.64 11.72 16.01
N SER A 104 4.89 11.56 17.11
CA SER A 104 3.43 11.44 17.10
C SER A 104 2.73 12.70 16.60
N GLY A 105 3.18 13.88 17.03
CA GLY A 105 2.61 15.15 16.58
C GLY A 105 2.93 15.46 15.11
N LEU A 106 4.13 15.09 14.66
CA LEU A 106 4.50 15.22 13.25
C LEU A 106 3.67 14.28 12.38
N PHE A 107 3.55 13.01 12.76
CA PHE A 107 2.72 12.04 12.05
C PHE A 107 1.25 12.46 12.00
N TRP A 108 0.70 12.96 13.11
CA TRP A 108 -0.65 13.55 13.16
C TRP A 108 -0.82 14.69 12.14
N THR A 109 0.21 15.53 11.99
CA THR A 109 0.18 16.65 11.03
C THR A 109 0.21 16.15 9.59
N ILE A 110 1.04 15.14 9.29
CA ILE A 110 1.07 14.50 7.96
C ILE A 110 -0.31 13.92 7.64
N LEU A 111 -0.91 13.20 8.59
CA LEU A 111 -2.22 12.57 8.42
C LEU A 111 -3.37 13.57 8.20
N ASN A 112 -3.27 14.79 8.75
CA ASN A 112 -4.27 15.85 8.51
C ASN A 112 -4.08 16.59 7.18
N ASN A 113 -2.92 16.45 6.54
CA ASN A 113 -2.59 17.12 5.28
C ASN A 113 -2.75 16.19 4.06
N GLN A 114 -3.25 14.97 4.26
CA GLN A 114 -3.68 14.04 3.20
C GLN A 114 -5.15 14.27 2.85
#